data_AF-A0AA41XAF8-F1
#
_entry.id   AF-A0AA41XAF8-F1
#
_cell.length_a   1.000
_cell.length_b   1.000
_cell.length_c   1.000
_cell.angle_alpha   90.00
_cell.angle_beta   90.00
_cell.angle_gamma   90.00
#
_symmetry.space_group_name_H-M   'P 1'
#
loop_
_entity.id
_entity.type
_entity.pdbx_description
1 polymer ?
#
loop_
_entity_poly.entity_id
_entity_poly.type
_entity_poly.pdbx_seq_one_letter_code
_entity_poly.pdbx_strand_id
1 'polypeptide(L)'
;MNFINKMQENLRSGAYRGFAGLQFGDVTLSIQASQAHYCTPRKTLEDLTQYSRMEFALIREEEFISVRRILPDFPRLEEIEEFKDTVYAYVPVELIEELCEALVTKYN
;
A
#
# COMPACT_ATOMS: atom_id res chain seq x y z
N MET A 1 -11.81 9.80 -6.17
CA MET A 1 -12.13 8.37 -6.29
C MET A 1 -11.46 7.67 -5.13
N ASN A 2 -12.21 6.93 -4.29
CA ASN A 2 -11.69 6.36 -3.05
C ASN A 2 -10.62 5.28 -3.34
N PHE A 3 -9.53 5.26 -2.59
CA PHE A 3 -8.41 4.31 -2.68
C PHE A 3 -8.91 2.86 -2.74
N ILE A 4 -9.81 2.48 -1.83
CA ILE A 4 -10.33 1.11 -1.75
C ILE A 4 -11.10 0.72 -3.01
N ASN A 5 -11.82 1.65 -3.64
CA ASN A 5 -12.56 1.37 -4.88
C ASN A 5 -11.61 1.01 -6.02
N LYS A 6 -10.49 1.73 -6.16
CA LYS A 6 -9.48 1.45 -7.18
C LYS A 6 -8.81 0.09 -6.96
N MET A 7 -8.57 -0.28 -5.71
CA MET A 7 -8.06 -1.60 -5.35
C MET A 7 -9.09 -2.73 -5.58
N GLN A 8 -10.37 -2.48 -5.31
CA GLN A 8 -11.46 -3.43 -5.60
C GLN A 8 -11.68 -3.64 -7.11
N GLU A 9 -11.49 -2.61 -7.92
CA GLU A 9 -11.48 -2.74 -9.38
C GLU A 9 -10.34 -3.65 -9.85
N ASN A 10 -9.13 -3.50 -9.27
CA ASN A 10 -7.99 -4.38 -9.53
C ASN A 10 -8.24 -5.83 -9.06
N LEU A 11 -8.99 -6.04 -7.97
CA LEU A 11 -9.41 -7.38 -7.54
C LEU A 11 -10.29 -8.06 -8.59
N ARG A 12 -11.31 -7.35 -9.07
CA ARG A 12 -12.29 -7.88 -10.03
C ARG A 12 -11.66 -8.23 -11.37
N SER A 13 -10.58 -7.56 -11.75
CA SER A 13 -9.82 -7.89 -12.96
C SER A 13 -8.90 -9.10 -12.82
N GLY A 14 -8.89 -9.77 -11.65
CA GLY A 14 -8.06 -10.95 -11.40
C GLY A 14 -6.58 -10.63 -11.17
N ALA A 15 -6.25 -9.34 -10.97
CA ALA A 15 -4.89 -8.87 -10.87
C ALA A 15 -4.22 -9.22 -9.53
N TYR A 16 -4.91 -9.90 -8.61
CA TYR A 16 -4.39 -10.31 -7.29
C TYR A 16 -3.21 -11.31 -7.34
N ARG A 17 -2.99 -11.97 -8.49
CA ARG A 17 -1.81 -12.82 -8.73
C ARG A 17 -0.62 -12.07 -9.33
N GLY A 18 -0.82 -10.81 -9.68
CA GLY A 18 0.23 -9.91 -10.14
C GLY A 18 0.40 -8.77 -9.15
N PHE A 19 1.58 -8.19 -9.14
CA PHE A 19 1.89 -6.94 -8.45
C PHE A 19 1.12 -5.78 -9.10
N ALA A 20 -0.21 -5.77 -9.07
CA ALA A 20 -1.02 -4.64 -9.52
C ALA A 20 -0.98 -3.53 -8.46
N GLY A 21 0.23 -3.05 -8.21
CA GLY A 21 0.47 -1.89 -7.39
C GLY A 21 -0.05 -0.64 -8.07
N LEU A 22 -0.33 0.37 -7.27
CA LEU A 22 -0.72 1.68 -7.75
C LEU A 22 0.54 2.41 -8.25
N GLN A 23 0.58 2.71 -9.55
CA GLN A 23 1.69 3.46 -10.14
C GLN A 23 1.54 4.97 -9.88
N PHE A 24 2.62 5.59 -9.40
CA PHE A 24 2.78 7.03 -9.18
C PHE A 24 4.12 7.48 -9.74
N GLY A 25 4.13 8.09 -10.94
CA GLY A 25 5.38 8.42 -11.63
C GLY A 25 6.26 7.18 -11.82
N ASP A 26 7.45 7.20 -11.21
CA ASP A 26 8.46 6.13 -11.23
C ASP A 26 8.36 5.15 -10.03
N VAL A 27 7.37 5.33 -9.16
CA VAL A 27 7.16 4.51 -7.95
C VAL A 27 5.89 3.68 -8.08
N THR A 28 5.97 2.41 -7.70
CA THR A 28 4.82 1.51 -7.56
C THR A 28 4.54 1.29 -6.08
N LEU A 29 3.32 1.57 -5.63
CA LEU A 29 2.82 1.18 -4.31
C LEU A 29 2.15 -0.20 -4.42
N SER A 30 2.84 -1.24 -3.97
CA SER A 30 2.32 -2.61 -3.91
C SER A 30 1.60 -2.85 -2.58
N ILE A 31 0.35 -3.28 -2.61
CA ILE A 31 -0.46 -3.52 -1.41
C ILE A 31 -0.96 -4.96 -1.43
N GLN A 32 -0.82 -5.66 -0.32
CA GLN A 32 -1.08 -7.08 -0.19
C GLN A 32 -1.94 -7.36 1.05
N ALA A 33 -2.97 -8.19 0.90
CA ALA A 33 -3.96 -8.45 1.95
C ALA A 33 -4.65 -9.81 1.79
N SER A 34 -4.00 -10.88 2.24
CA SER A 34 -4.52 -12.24 2.15
C SER A 34 -4.11 -13.06 3.37
N GLN A 35 -4.59 -14.29 3.47
CA GLN A 35 -4.14 -15.21 4.54
C GLN A 35 -2.61 -15.41 4.59
N ALA A 36 -1.89 -15.16 3.48
CA ALA A 36 -0.44 -15.28 3.40
C ALA A 36 0.33 -14.00 3.84
N HIS A 37 -0.33 -12.84 3.84
CA HIS A 37 0.30 -11.52 4.09
C HIS A 37 0.04 -11.03 5.52
N TYR A 38 0.73 -9.96 5.90
CA TYR A 38 0.54 -9.29 7.19
C TYR A 38 -0.66 -8.33 7.16
N CYS A 39 -1.88 -8.87 7.31
CA CYS A 39 -3.13 -8.10 7.32
C CYS A 39 -4.08 -8.50 8.47
N THR A 40 -5.05 -7.62 8.76
CA THR A 40 -6.09 -7.84 9.78
C THR A 40 -7.48 -7.66 9.16
N PRO A 41 -8.34 -8.70 9.15
CA PRO A 41 -8.06 -10.06 9.60
C PRO A 41 -7.10 -10.79 8.65
N ARG A 42 -6.31 -11.75 9.16
CA ARG A 42 -5.41 -12.56 8.33
C ARG A 42 -6.17 -13.66 7.58
N LYS A 43 -6.98 -13.26 6.61
CA LYS A 43 -7.82 -14.10 5.75
C LYS A 43 -7.72 -13.57 4.32
N THR A 44 -8.14 -14.36 3.34
CA THR A 44 -8.36 -13.85 1.98
C THR A 44 -9.84 -13.46 1.85
N LEU A 45 -10.11 -12.17 1.72
CA LEU A 45 -11.46 -11.61 1.60
C LEU A 45 -11.68 -11.07 0.17
N GLU A 46 -12.91 -11.20 -0.33
CA GLU A 46 -13.32 -10.62 -1.63
C GLU A 46 -13.53 -9.11 -1.54
N ASP A 47 -13.85 -8.60 -0.34
CA ASP A 47 -14.11 -7.20 -0.07
C ASP A 47 -12.98 -6.59 0.75
N LEU A 48 -12.19 -5.72 0.14
CA LEU A 48 -11.04 -5.07 0.79
C LEU A 48 -11.43 -4.09 1.89
N THR A 49 -12.67 -3.58 1.91
CA THR A 49 -13.13 -2.65 2.96
C THR A 49 -13.17 -3.30 4.34
N GLN A 50 -13.11 -4.64 4.37
CA GLN A 50 -13.17 -5.43 5.60
C GLN A 50 -11.81 -5.59 6.29
N TYR A 51 -10.71 -5.16 5.66
CA TYR A 51 -9.42 -5.11 6.32
C TYR A 51 -9.25 -3.81 7.08
N SER A 52 -8.80 -3.89 8.33
CA SER A 52 -8.38 -2.73 9.13
C SER A 52 -6.88 -2.46 9.01
N ARG A 53 -6.10 -3.48 8.62
CA ARG A 53 -4.65 -3.38 8.42
C ARG A 53 -4.21 -4.21 7.22
N MET A 54 -3.24 -3.73 6.46
CA MET A 54 -2.68 -4.40 5.28
C MET A 54 -1.16 -4.34 5.26
N GLU A 55 -0.56 -5.13 4.36
CA GLU A 55 0.86 -5.09 4.05
C GLU A 55 1.07 -4.21 2.82
N PHE A 56 2.14 -3.42 2.78
CA PHE A 56 2.53 -2.71 1.56
C PHE A 56 4.05 -2.62 1.38
N ALA A 57 4.47 -2.35 0.15
CA ALA A 57 5.83 -1.99 -0.19
C ALA A 57 5.84 -0.89 -1.27
N LEU A 58 6.86 -0.03 -1.27
CA LEU A 58 7.13 0.87 -2.37
C LEU A 58 8.26 0.28 -3.22
N ILE A 59 8.09 0.31 -4.53
CA ILE A 59 9.04 -0.23 -5.51
C ILE A 59 9.41 0.87 -6.48
N ARG A 60 10.70 1.05 -6.77
CA ARG A 60 11.24 1.93 -7.81
C ARG A 60 12.34 1.17 -8.52
N GLU A 61 12.32 1.13 -9.85
CA GLU A 61 13.35 0.44 -10.66
C GLU A 61 13.57 -1.03 -10.21
N GLU A 62 12.49 -1.76 -9.91
CA GLU A 62 12.51 -3.15 -9.41
C GLU A 62 13.11 -3.34 -8.01
N GLU A 63 13.52 -2.28 -7.32
CA GLU A 63 14.02 -2.31 -5.95
C GLU A 63 12.99 -1.78 -4.95
N PHE A 64 13.01 -2.35 -3.74
CA PHE A 64 12.23 -1.79 -2.64
C PHE A 64 12.85 -0.48 -2.16
N ILE A 65 12.00 0.51 -1.93
CA ILE A 65 12.38 1.85 -1.46
C ILE A 65 11.58 2.24 -0.23
N SER A 66 12.21 2.92 0.74
CA SER A 66 11.52 3.36 1.95
C SER A 66 10.64 4.57 1.69
N VAL A 67 9.59 4.73 2.49
CA VAL A 67 8.69 5.89 2.45
C VAL A 67 9.48 7.18 2.68
N ARG A 68 10.42 7.23 3.63
CA ARG A 68 11.28 8.41 3.87
C ARG A 68 12.10 8.83 2.65
N ARG A 69 12.52 7.90 1.79
CA ARG A 69 13.25 8.25 0.57
C ARG A 69 12.35 8.91 -0.48
N ILE A 70 11.07 8.55 -0.55
CA ILE A 70 10.11 9.11 -1.52
C ILE A 70 9.44 10.38 -0.98
N LEU A 71 9.03 10.35 0.28
CA LEU A 71 8.27 11.37 1.00
C LEU A 71 8.95 11.68 2.35
N PRO A 72 10.09 12.39 2.36
CA PRO A 72 10.81 12.72 3.60
C PRO A 72 10.00 13.59 4.57
N ASP A 73 9.03 14.34 4.05
CA ASP A 73 8.16 15.25 4.82
C ASP A 73 6.75 14.67 5.05
N PHE A 74 6.56 13.35 4.90
CA PHE A 74 5.27 12.72 5.17
C PHE A 74 4.88 12.91 6.65
N PRO A 75 3.71 13.49 6.99
CA PRO A 75 3.39 13.88 8.35
C PRO A 75 3.44 12.74 9.38
N ARG A 76 3.08 11.52 8.97
CA ARG A 76 3.06 10.32 9.82
C ARG A 76 4.21 9.36 9.50
N LEU A 77 5.34 9.90 9.03
CA LEU A 77 6.50 9.10 8.63
C LEU A 77 7.03 8.23 9.75
N GLU A 78 7.12 8.76 10.96
CA GLU A 78 7.58 8.00 12.13
C GLU A 78 6.66 6.80 12.43
N GLU A 79 5.33 6.98 12.33
CA GLU A 79 4.35 5.89 12.52
C GLU A 79 4.50 4.79 11.45
N ILE A 80 4.81 5.15 10.22
CA ILE A 80 5.09 4.19 9.13
C ILE A 80 6.45 3.50 9.33
N GLU A 81 7.46 4.19 9.83
CA GLU A 81 8.80 3.62 9.98
C GLU A 81 8.98 2.75 11.23
N GLU A 82 8.03 2.77 12.17
CA GLU A 82 7.96 1.78 13.25
C GLU A 82 7.95 0.33 12.72
N PHE A 83 7.45 0.13 11.50
CA PHE A 83 7.36 -1.19 10.85
C PHE A 83 8.68 -1.69 10.24
N LYS A 84 9.80 -0.94 10.38
CA LYS A 84 11.21 -1.31 10.10
C LYS A 84 11.44 -2.43 9.06
N ASP A 85 11.05 -2.20 7.81
CA ASP A 85 11.49 -3.03 6.68
C ASP A 85 11.19 -2.31 5.35
N THR A 86 11.65 -2.91 4.26
CA THR A 86 11.24 -2.66 2.88
C THR A 86 9.79 -3.07 2.60
N VAL A 87 9.24 -3.96 3.43
CA VAL A 87 7.84 -4.39 3.42
C VAL A 87 7.19 -4.00 4.75
N TYR A 88 6.19 -3.12 4.69
CA TYR A 88 5.50 -2.59 5.86
C TYR A 88 4.33 -3.49 6.24
N ALA A 89 4.44 -4.20 7.36
CA ALA A 89 3.49 -5.21 7.81
C ALA A 89 2.40 -4.64 8.73
N TYR A 90 1.14 -5.10 8.62
CA TYR A 90 0.04 -4.70 9.52
C TYR A 90 -0.17 -3.17 9.66
N VAL A 91 0.00 -2.43 8.57
CA VAL A 91 -0.20 -0.98 8.53
C VAL A 91 -1.70 -0.67 8.53
N PRO A 92 -2.19 0.25 9.37
CA PRO A 92 -3.58 0.71 9.31
C PRO A 92 -3.97 1.19 7.91
N VAL A 93 -5.15 0.81 7.43
CA VAL A 93 -5.63 1.19 6.09
C VAL A 93 -5.68 2.71 5.93
N GLU A 94 -6.12 3.45 6.94
CA GLU A 94 -6.13 4.91 6.95
C GLU A 94 -4.75 5.53 6.66
N LEU A 95 -3.68 4.90 7.16
CA LEU A 95 -2.31 5.39 6.99
C LEU A 95 -1.80 5.10 5.57
N ILE A 96 -2.25 4.00 4.97
CA ILE A 96 -2.00 3.68 3.55
C ILE A 96 -2.77 4.64 2.64
N GLU A 97 -3.99 5.04 3.02
CA GLU A 97 -4.79 6.03 2.30
C GLU A 97 -4.10 7.41 2.30
N GLU A 98 -3.66 7.89 3.46
CA GLU A 98 -2.89 9.13 3.56
C GLU A 98 -1.58 9.07 2.76
N LEU A 99 -0.89 7.92 2.76
CA LEU A 99 0.30 7.70 1.94
C LEU A 99 -0.04 7.80 0.43
N CYS A 100 -1.15 7.20 0.00
CA CYS A 100 -1.61 7.31 -1.38
C CYS A 100 -1.88 8.77 -1.76
N GLU A 101 -2.53 9.54 -0.90
CA GLU A 101 -2.80 10.95 -1.14
C GLU A 101 -1.51 11.76 -1.26
N ALA A 102 -0.53 11.52 -0.39
CA ALA A 102 0.77 12.17 -0.46
C ALA A 102 1.53 11.82 -1.77
N LEU A 103 1.46 10.57 -2.23
CA LEU A 103 2.03 10.16 -3.53
C LEU A 103 1.30 10.82 -4.70
N VAL A 104 -0.02 10.92 -4.67
CA VAL A 104 -0.83 11.65 -5.66
C VAL A 104 -0.40 13.11 -5.74
N THR A 105 -0.22 13.78 -4.60
CA THR A 105 0.23 15.18 -4.56
C THR A 105 1.66 15.36 -5.06
N LYS A 106 2.57 14.42 -4.80
CA LYS A 106 3.97 14.50 -5.24
C LYS A 106 4.13 14.35 -6.76
N TYR A 107 3.30 13.52 -7.39
CA TYR A 107 3.46 13.08 -8.78
C TYR A 107 2.42 13.64 -9.76
N ASN A 108 1.47 14.46 -9.29
CA ASN A 108 0.59 15.29 -10.12
C ASN A 108 1.01 16.74 -10.10
#